data_AF-A0A7S2F450-F1
#
_entry.id   AF-A0A7S2F450-F1
#
_cell.length_a   1.000
_cell.length_b   1.000
_cell.length_c   1.000
_cell.angle_alpha   90.00
_cell.angle_beta   90.00
_cell.angle_gamma   90.00
#
_symmetry.space_group_name_H-M   'P 1'
#
loop_
_entity.id
_entity.type
_entity.pdbx_description
1 polymer ?
#
loop_
_entity_poly.entity_id
_entity_poly.type
_entity_poly.pdbx_seq_one_letter_code
_entity_poly.pdbx_strand_id
1 'polypeptide(L)'
;QKEEHPARRPPLLVAPKGDIVGDNQKFICVFQIGLDDDEEFCLVKRILGKAGNNMRRIAEECSAKVRLRGIGSGFLEGADGKEANMPLQLNVSCTDYDSYHGAVERVVVLLKDLYKHYRRYARSKGMEVPDVKVNLEEVRRDDLNVDLLSQKAQRSPSQRERDRRARERERQQLRERERERAALGSEGGDGALGAAPRDG
;
A
#
# COMPACT_ATOMS: atom_id res chain seq x y z
N GLN A 1 42.32 -1.41 18.02
CA GLN A 1 41.61 -2.64 18.44
C GLN A 1 40.36 -2.74 17.58
N LYS A 2 40.14 -3.87 16.90
CA LYS A 2 39.04 -4.06 15.94
C LYS A 2 37.79 -4.42 16.73
N GLU A 3 36.79 -3.53 16.73
CA GLU A 3 35.46 -3.82 17.29
C GLU A 3 34.65 -4.63 16.27
N GLU A 4 34.57 -5.92 16.57
CA GLU A 4 33.85 -6.93 15.82
C GLU A 4 32.34 -6.67 15.94
N HIS A 5 31.74 -6.09 14.90
CA HIS A 5 30.29 -5.93 14.80
C HIS A 5 29.65 -7.32 14.66
N PRO A 6 28.76 -7.76 15.57
CA PRO A 6 28.07 -9.02 15.37
C PRO A 6 27.21 -8.89 14.11
N ALA A 7 27.48 -9.76 13.13
CA ALA A 7 26.66 -9.94 11.95
C ALA A 7 25.21 -10.20 12.39
N ARG A 8 24.38 -9.14 12.35
CA ARG A 8 22.97 -9.23 12.71
C ARG A 8 22.30 -10.13 11.68
N ARG A 9 21.94 -11.32 12.15
CA ARG A 9 21.20 -12.34 11.40
C ARG A 9 20.01 -11.67 10.70
N PRO A 10 19.64 -12.10 9.47
CA PRO A 10 18.39 -11.66 8.86
C PRO A 10 17.25 -11.92 9.85
N PRO A 11 16.18 -11.09 9.88
CA PRO A 11 15.06 -11.33 10.77
C PRO A 11 14.58 -12.76 10.55
N LEU A 12 14.70 -13.58 11.60
CA LEU A 12 14.23 -14.95 11.58
C LEU A 12 12.73 -14.85 11.36
N LEU A 13 12.26 -15.29 10.20
CA LEU A 13 10.84 -15.33 9.93
C LEU A 13 10.18 -16.07 11.09
N VAL A 14 9.18 -15.45 11.72
CA VAL A 14 8.53 -16.03 12.89
C VAL A 14 7.75 -17.24 12.40
N ALA A 15 8.35 -18.43 12.54
CA ALA A 15 7.69 -19.68 12.25
C ALA A 15 6.38 -19.76 13.06
N PRO A 16 5.28 -20.23 12.45
CA PRO A 16 4.03 -20.42 13.19
C PRO A 16 4.29 -21.30 14.42
N LYS A 17 3.82 -20.84 15.59
CA LYS A 17 3.88 -21.65 16.81
C LYS A 17 2.71 -22.63 16.80
N GLY A 18 3.00 -23.92 16.68
CA GLY A 18 2.01 -25.01 16.74
C GLY A 18 1.65 -25.60 15.37
N ASP A 19 0.80 -26.62 15.38
CA ASP A 19 0.29 -27.26 14.16
C ASP A 19 -0.53 -26.26 13.34
N ILE A 20 -0.34 -26.28 12.02
CA ILE A 20 -1.07 -25.44 11.06
C ILE A 20 -2.51 -25.97 10.97
N VAL A 21 -3.40 -25.53 11.87
CA VAL A 21 -4.79 -26.00 11.92
C VAL A 21 -5.72 -25.01 11.20
N GLY A 22 -5.94 -25.25 9.90
CA GLY A 22 -7.13 -24.79 9.17
C GLY A 22 -6.91 -23.91 7.93
N ASP A 23 -7.85 -24.02 6.99
CA ASP A 23 -7.90 -23.34 5.66
C ASP A 23 -7.94 -21.80 5.70
N ASN A 24 -7.94 -21.21 6.89
CA ASN A 24 -8.08 -19.77 7.07
C ASN A 24 -6.77 -19.06 7.39
N GLN A 25 -5.64 -19.73 7.61
CA GLN A 25 -4.41 -19.04 8.02
C GLN A 25 -3.99 -17.96 7.01
N LYS A 26 -3.57 -16.80 7.51
CA LYS A 26 -3.00 -15.73 6.69
C LYS A 26 -1.66 -15.32 7.27
N PHE A 27 -0.65 -15.31 6.42
CA PHE A 27 0.67 -14.77 6.71
C PHE A 27 0.72 -13.36 6.16
N ILE A 28 1.06 -12.39 7.00
CA ILE A 28 1.05 -10.97 6.65
C ILE A 28 2.34 -10.35 7.12
N CYS A 29 2.96 -9.57 6.25
CA CYS A 29 4.08 -8.74 6.65
C CYS A 29 4.07 -7.39 5.94
N VAL A 30 4.76 -6.46 6.57
CA VAL A 30 4.88 -5.08 6.16
C VAL A 30 6.35 -4.74 6.06
N PHE A 31 6.77 -4.27 4.89
CA PHE A 31 8.10 -3.74 4.68
C PHE A 31 8.04 -2.21 4.76
N GLN A 32 8.73 -1.64 5.75
CA GLN A 32 8.92 -0.20 5.82
C GLN A 32 9.96 0.21 4.77
N ILE A 33 9.60 1.12 3.85
CA ILE A 33 10.51 1.52 2.77
C ILE A 33 11.62 2.44 3.29
N GLY A 34 11.29 3.34 4.22
CA GLY A 34 12.25 4.26 4.85
C GLY A 34 12.82 5.31 3.89
N LEU A 35 12.14 5.54 2.75
CA LEU A 35 12.43 6.57 1.76
C LEU A 35 11.11 7.15 1.29
N ASP A 36 11.11 8.45 1.02
CA ASP A 36 9.99 9.15 0.42
C ASP A 36 10.09 9.13 -1.11
N ASP A 37 8.93 9.21 -1.77
CA ASP A 37 8.91 9.36 -3.22
C ASP A 37 9.35 10.78 -3.62
N ASP A 38 10.06 10.85 -4.74
CA ASP A 38 10.66 12.06 -5.26
C ASP A 38 10.53 12.06 -6.79
N GLU A 39 10.38 13.24 -7.40
CA GLU A 39 10.14 13.36 -8.84
C GLU A 39 11.34 12.94 -9.70
N GLU A 40 12.57 13.14 -9.23
CA GLU A 40 13.79 12.80 -9.95
C GLU A 40 14.12 11.31 -9.82
N PHE A 41 14.08 10.77 -8.60
CA PHE A 41 14.37 9.34 -8.40
C PHE A 41 13.20 8.45 -8.82
N CYS A 42 11.95 8.93 -8.69
CA CYS A 42 10.72 8.18 -8.94
C CYS A 42 10.71 6.83 -8.19
N LEU A 43 10.89 6.87 -6.87
CA LEU A 43 11.00 5.69 -6.00
C LEU A 43 9.84 4.71 -6.22
N VAL A 44 8.60 5.20 -6.23
CA VAL A 44 7.39 4.40 -6.37
C VAL A 44 7.36 3.68 -7.72
N LYS A 45 7.69 4.36 -8.81
CA LYS A 45 7.75 3.75 -10.15
C LYS A 45 8.81 2.63 -10.21
N ARG A 46 9.93 2.77 -9.49
CA ARG A 46 10.97 1.73 -9.41
C ARG A 46 10.54 0.54 -8.57
N ILE A 47 9.80 0.76 -7.48
CA ILE A 47 9.20 -0.32 -6.68
C ILE A 47 8.22 -1.10 -7.56
N LEU A 48 7.24 -0.41 -8.15
CA LEU A 48 6.20 -1.03 -8.98
C LEU A 48 6.78 -1.72 -10.22
N GLY A 49 7.83 -1.13 -10.80
CA GLY A 49 8.41 -1.55 -12.07
C GLY A 49 7.57 -1.08 -13.27
N LYS A 50 8.08 -1.32 -14.48
CA LYS A 50 7.39 -0.97 -15.73
C LYS A 50 6.00 -1.60 -15.74
N ALA A 51 4.96 -0.77 -15.82
CA ALA A 51 3.55 -1.20 -15.77
C ALA A 51 3.21 -2.11 -14.56
N GLY A 52 3.88 -1.93 -13.42
CA GLY A 52 3.62 -2.74 -12.22
C GLY A 52 4.20 -4.16 -12.27
N ASN A 53 5.11 -4.45 -13.21
CA ASN A 53 5.60 -5.81 -13.45
C ASN A 53 6.28 -6.45 -12.23
N ASN A 54 6.98 -5.67 -11.38
CA ASN A 54 7.60 -6.23 -10.18
C ASN A 54 6.53 -6.78 -9.23
N MET A 55 5.46 -6.00 -9.01
CA MET A 55 4.37 -6.41 -8.12
C MET A 55 3.61 -7.60 -8.68
N ARG A 56 3.29 -7.55 -9.99
CA ARG A 56 2.58 -8.65 -10.67
C ARG A 56 3.37 -9.94 -10.61
N ARG A 57 4.68 -9.89 -10.89
CA ARG A 57 5.56 -11.06 -10.84
C ARG A 57 5.60 -11.69 -9.45
N ILE A 58 5.78 -10.89 -8.40
CA ILE A 58 5.78 -11.40 -7.02
C ILE A 58 4.40 -12.00 -6.67
N ALA A 59 3.32 -11.33 -7.06
CA ALA A 59 1.97 -11.79 -6.79
C ALA A 59 1.64 -13.12 -7.49
N GLU A 60 2.03 -13.27 -8.76
CA GLU A 60 1.78 -14.47 -9.57
C GLU A 60 2.67 -15.65 -9.15
N GLU A 61 3.98 -15.44 -9.01
CA GLU A 61 4.93 -16.50 -8.68
C GLU A 61 4.74 -17.06 -7.26
N CYS A 62 4.22 -16.23 -6.34
CA CYS A 62 4.09 -16.59 -4.93
C CYS A 62 2.64 -16.65 -4.45
N SER A 63 1.65 -16.62 -5.36
CA SER A 63 0.22 -16.54 -5.00
C SER A 63 -0.09 -15.49 -3.91
N ALA A 64 0.63 -14.37 -3.96
CA ALA A 64 0.68 -13.38 -2.90
C ALA A 64 -0.14 -12.14 -3.27
N LYS A 65 -0.72 -11.48 -2.28
CA LYS A 65 -1.33 -10.15 -2.46
C LYS A 65 -0.38 -9.09 -1.96
N VAL A 66 0.20 -8.35 -2.89
CA VAL A 66 1.17 -7.28 -2.66
C VAL A 66 0.51 -5.90 -2.85
N ARG A 67 0.74 -4.95 -1.94
CA ARG A 67 0.18 -3.59 -2.01
C ARG A 67 1.19 -2.57 -1.51
N LEU A 68 1.48 -1.58 -2.34
CA LEU A 68 2.17 -0.36 -1.90
C LEU A 68 1.14 0.59 -1.27
N ARG A 69 1.47 1.15 -0.10
CA ARG A 69 0.62 2.08 0.67
C ARG A 69 1.46 3.20 1.26
N GLY A 70 0.79 4.19 1.81
CA GLY A 70 1.40 5.36 2.43
C GLY A 70 1.41 6.56 1.51
N ILE A 71 1.98 7.64 2.01
CA ILE A 71 2.07 8.92 1.31
C ILE A 71 2.93 8.75 0.06
N GLY A 72 2.45 9.27 -1.08
CA GLY A 72 3.09 9.17 -2.39
C GLY A 72 2.87 7.83 -3.10
N SER A 73 2.18 6.85 -2.49
CA SER A 73 2.01 5.52 -3.09
C SER A 73 1.07 5.47 -4.30
N GLY A 74 0.22 6.48 -4.49
CA GLY A 74 -0.91 6.48 -5.42
C GLY A 74 -2.06 5.56 -4.99
N PHE A 75 -1.96 4.91 -3.82
CA PHE A 75 -2.95 3.95 -3.35
C PHE A 75 -4.04 4.63 -2.52
N LEU A 76 -5.16 4.92 -3.17
CA LEU A 76 -6.32 5.56 -2.54
C LEU A 76 -7.17 4.56 -1.74
N GLU A 77 -7.39 4.84 -0.47
CA GLU A 77 -8.23 4.03 0.42
C GLU A 77 -9.16 4.86 1.32
N GLY A 78 -10.00 4.17 2.09
CA GLY A 78 -11.04 4.79 2.90
C GLY A 78 -12.26 5.26 2.10
N ALA A 79 -13.23 5.82 2.84
CA ALA A 79 -14.41 6.47 2.26
C ALA A 79 -13.99 7.72 1.47
N ASP A 80 -13.05 8.48 2.03
CA ASP A 80 -12.56 9.75 1.47
C ASP A 80 -11.68 9.58 0.23
N GLY A 81 -11.26 8.35 -0.10
CA GLY A 81 -10.45 8.05 -1.29
C GLY A 81 -9.10 8.75 -1.27
N LYS A 82 -8.45 8.79 -0.10
CA LYS A 82 -7.14 9.42 0.11
C LYS A 82 -6.09 8.35 0.35
N GLU A 83 -4.83 8.72 0.12
CA GLU A 83 -3.72 7.87 0.54
C GLU A 83 -3.69 7.77 2.07
N ALA A 84 -3.15 6.66 2.57
CA ALA A 84 -2.95 6.49 4.00
C ALA A 84 -1.93 7.52 4.51
N ASN A 85 -2.26 8.21 5.59
CA ASN A 85 -1.36 9.15 6.26
C ASN A 85 -0.30 8.40 7.08
N MET A 86 0.58 7.69 6.38
CA MET A 86 1.65 6.89 6.93
C MET A 86 2.84 6.84 5.96
N PRO A 87 4.07 6.56 6.45
CA PRO A 87 5.22 6.40 5.57
C PRO A 87 5.01 5.31 4.52
N LEU A 88 5.77 5.38 3.43
CA LEU A 88 5.65 4.41 2.33
C LEU A 88 5.95 2.98 2.83
N GLN A 89 5.03 2.06 2.55
CA GLN A 89 5.06 0.68 3.01
C GLN A 89 4.63 -0.31 1.93
N LEU A 90 5.33 -1.45 1.86
CA LEU A 90 4.95 -2.55 0.99
C LEU A 90 4.36 -3.69 1.83
N ASN A 91 3.07 -3.96 1.62
CA ASN A 91 2.31 -4.95 2.36
C ASN A 91 2.20 -6.24 1.55
N VAL A 92 2.52 -7.37 2.17
CA VAL A 92 2.39 -8.71 1.56
C VAL A 92 1.44 -9.55 2.41
N SER A 93 0.56 -10.29 1.74
CA SER A 93 -0.32 -11.24 2.41
C SER A 93 -0.50 -12.51 1.59
N CYS A 94 -0.40 -13.65 2.24
CA CYS A 94 -0.49 -14.99 1.66
C CYS A 94 -1.36 -15.89 2.54
N THR A 95 -1.91 -16.96 1.96
CA THR A 95 -2.64 -18.00 2.71
C THR A 95 -1.79 -19.24 2.98
N ASP A 96 -0.67 -19.37 2.27
CA ASP A 96 0.28 -20.47 2.36
C ASP A 96 1.66 -19.96 2.82
N TYR A 97 2.37 -20.77 3.60
CA TYR A 97 3.65 -20.37 4.21
C TYR A 97 4.80 -20.39 3.21
N ASP A 98 4.88 -21.41 2.34
CA ASP A 98 5.95 -21.48 1.33
C ASP A 98 5.85 -20.33 0.33
N SER A 99 4.62 -20.05 -0.09
CA SER A 99 4.23 -18.87 -0.86
C SER A 99 4.60 -17.56 -0.16
N TYR A 100 4.35 -17.46 1.15
CA TYR A 100 4.73 -16.30 1.96
C TYR A 100 6.26 -16.12 2.03
N HIS A 101 6.99 -17.20 2.33
CA HIS A 101 8.44 -17.18 2.40
C HIS A 101 9.05 -16.73 1.06
N GLY A 102 8.61 -17.33 -0.05
CA GLY A 102 9.06 -16.93 -1.39
C GLY A 102 8.73 -15.48 -1.74
N ALA A 103 7.55 -14.99 -1.32
CA ALA A 103 7.18 -13.58 -1.52
C ALA A 103 8.10 -12.63 -0.74
N VAL A 104 8.39 -12.95 0.53
CA VAL A 104 9.32 -12.19 1.36
C VAL A 104 10.70 -12.12 0.72
N GLU A 105 11.28 -13.25 0.31
CA GLU A 105 12.61 -13.29 -0.30
C GLU A 105 12.71 -12.38 -1.53
N ARG A 106 11.69 -12.42 -2.39
CA ARG A 106 11.65 -11.61 -3.61
C ARG A 106 11.52 -10.12 -3.30
N VAL A 107 10.70 -9.76 -2.32
CA VAL A 107 10.59 -8.36 -1.86
C VAL A 107 11.92 -7.89 -1.25
N VAL A 108 12.58 -8.72 -0.45
CA VAL A 108 13.90 -8.41 0.12
C VAL A 108 14.92 -8.13 -0.97
N VAL A 109 14.97 -8.95 -2.02
CA VAL A 109 15.85 -8.74 -3.18
C VAL A 109 15.52 -7.43 -3.89
N LEU A 110 14.24 -7.18 -4.19
CA LEU A 110 13.79 -5.95 -4.82
C LEU A 110 14.21 -4.70 -4.03
N LEU A 111 14.00 -4.69 -2.71
CA LEU A 111 14.34 -3.55 -1.86
C LEU A 111 15.86 -3.35 -1.74
N LYS A 112 16.64 -4.43 -1.65
CA LYS A 112 18.11 -4.34 -1.64
C LYS A 112 18.65 -3.67 -2.90
N ASP A 113 18.13 -4.06 -4.06
CA ASP A 113 18.52 -3.46 -5.34
C ASP A 113 18.08 -2.00 -5.44
N LEU A 114 16.86 -1.69 -4.99
CA LEU A 114 16.33 -0.33 -4.91
C LEU A 114 17.24 0.56 -4.05
N TYR A 115 17.59 0.12 -2.84
CA TYR A 115 18.46 0.87 -1.94
C TYR A 115 19.85 1.05 -2.52
N LYS A 116 20.40 0.04 -3.21
CA LYS A 116 21.69 0.19 -3.92
C LYS A 116 21.62 1.28 -4.99
N HIS A 117 20.53 1.35 -5.75
CA HIS A 117 20.32 2.43 -6.73
C HIS A 117 20.13 3.78 -6.06
N TYR A 118 19.37 3.86 -4.98
CA TYR A 118 19.16 5.10 -4.24
C TYR A 118 20.47 5.65 -3.67
N ARG A 119 21.32 4.80 -3.09
CA ARG A 119 22.65 5.24 -2.58
C ARG A 119 23.53 5.81 -3.68
N ARG A 120 23.48 5.27 -4.91
CA ARG A 120 24.20 5.84 -6.07
C ARG A 120 23.64 7.19 -6.47
N TYR A 121 22.31 7.31 -6.52
CA TYR A 121 21.61 8.56 -6.79
C TYR A 121 21.96 9.64 -5.75
N ALA A 122 21.86 9.33 -4.46
CA ALA A 122 22.22 10.25 -3.37
C ALA A 122 23.66 10.76 -3.49
N ARG A 123 24.63 9.86 -3.73
CA ARG A 123 26.03 10.24 -3.98
C ARG A 123 26.19 11.15 -5.18
N SER A 124 25.49 10.88 -6.28
CA SER A 124 25.57 11.71 -7.49
C SER A 124 24.99 13.11 -7.31
N LYS A 125 24.07 13.27 -6.35
CA LYS A 125 23.44 14.55 -5.99
C LYS A 125 24.18 15.28 -4.86
N GLY A 126 25.26 14.70 -4.32
CA GLY A 126 25.95 15.24 -3.15
C GLY A 126 25.13 15.17 -1.85
N MET A 127 24.08 14.36 -1.81
CA MET A 127 23.26 14.16 -0.62
C MET A 127 23.92 13.16 0.32
N GLU A 128 23.64 13.30 1.62
CA GLU A 128 24.00 12.27 2.59
C GLU A 128 23.34 10.95 2.22
N VAL A 129 24.11 9.86 2.29
CA VAL A 129 23.62 8.53 1.93
C VAL A 129 22.86 7.97 3.13
N PRO A 130 21.53 7.80 3.06
CA PRO A 130 20.78 7.31 4.21
C PRO A 130 21.12 5.84 4.49
N ASP A 131 21.16 5.48 5.77
CA ASP A 131 21.32 4.10 6.24
C ASP A 131 19.99 3.33 6.14
N VAL A 132 19.52 3.16 4.91
CA VAL A 132 18.31 2.37 4.63
C VAL A 132 18.63 0.89 4.64
N LYS A 133 17.85 0.14 5.40
CA LYS A 133 17.93 -1.32 5.52
C LYS A 133 16.53 -1.89 5.40
N VAL A 134 16.44 -3.12 4.91
CA VAL A 134 15.16 -3.82 4.83
C VAL A 134 14.63 -4.00 6.26
N ASN A 135 13.52 -3.34 6.57
CA ASN A 135 12.83 -3.46 7.84
C ASN A 135 11.50 -4.18 7.60
N LEU A 136 11.44 -5.42 8.07
CA LEU A 136 10.31 -6.33 7.92
C LEU A 136 9.61 -6.46 9.27
N GLU A 137 8.34 -6.11 9.30
CA GLU A 137 7.45 -6.35 10.43
C GLU A 137 6.45 -7.44 10.04
N GLU A 138 6.50 -8.56 10.76
CA GLU A 138 5.53 -9.62 10.58
C GLU A 138 4.34 -9.38 11.50
N VAL A 139 3.15 -9.44 10.93
CA VAL A 139 1.91 -9.28 11.68
C VAL A 139 1.27 -10.66 11.79
N ARG A 140 1.33 -11.24 12.99
CA ARG A 140 0.61 -12.48 13.25
C ARG A 140 -0.87 -12.19 13.31
N ARG A 141 -1.66 -13.13 12.81
CA ARG A 141 -3.11 -13.03 12.88
C ARG A 141 -3.59 -12.84 14.32
N ASP A 142 -2.97 -13.54 15.26
CA ASP A 142 -3.35 -13.56 16.68
C ASP A 142 -3.23 -12.19 17.38
N ASP A 143 -2.45 -11.25 16.82
CA ASP A 143 -2.17 -9.94 17.43
C ASP A 143 -3.16 -8.84 17.00
N LEU A 144 -4.03 -9.12 16.02
CA LEU A 144 -5.05 -8.18 15.50
C LEU A 144 -6.45 -8.75 15.71
N ASN A 145 -7.26 -8.18 16.62
CA ASN A 145 -8.68 -8.50 16.86
C ASN A 145 -9.37 -9.24 15.68
N VAL A 146 -9.34 -10.58 15.73
CA VAL A 146 -9.39 -11.51 14.58
C VAL A 146 -10.79 -11.72 14.00
N ASP A 147 -11.83 -11.42 14.76
CA ASP A 147 -13.21 -11.81 14.43
C ASP A 147 -13.73 -11.17 13.13
N LEU A 148 -13.40 -9.90 12.87
CA LEU A 148 -13.85 -9.18 11.68
C LEU A 148 -13.24 -9.72 10.37
N LEU A 149 -12.05 -10.29 10.45
CA LEU A 149 -11.38 -10.91 9.30
C LEU A 149 -11.78 -12.38 9.13
N SER A 150 -12.06 -13.10 10.23
CA SER A 150 -12.64 -14.45 10.22
C SER A 150 -14.00 -14.47 9.49
N GLN A 151 -14.90 -13.55 9.83
CA GLN A 151 -16.19 -13.40 9.16
C GLN A 151 -16.07 -13.06 7.65
N LYS A 152 -15.03 -12.31 7.26
CA LYS A 152 -14.75 -12.02 5.84
C LYS A 152 -14.07 -13.20 5.13
N ALA A 153 -13.33 -14.03 5.87
CA ALA A 153 -12.66 -15.21 5.33
C ALA A 153 -13.66 -16.35 5.05
N GLN A 154 -14.68 -16.52 5.89
CA GLN A 154 -15.79 -17.45 5.66
C GLN A 154 -16.64 -17.09 4.41
N ARG A 155 -16.50 -15.88 3.85
CA ARG A 155 -17.19 -15.51 2.61
C ARG A 155 -16.59 -16.26 1.43
N SER A 156 -17.44 -16.91 0.64
CA SER A 156 -17.06 -17.54 -0.62
C SER A 156 -16.50 -16.52 -1.63
N PRO A 157 -15.66 -16.95 -2.59
CA PRO A 157 -15.17 -16.07 -3.66
C PRO A 157 -16.29 -15.27 -4.35
N SER A 158 -17.45 -15.90 -4.59
CA SER A 158 -18.65 -15.27 -5.16
C SER A 158 -19.27 -14.19 -4.25
N GLN A 159 -19.33 -14.42 -2.93
CA GLN A 159 -19.80 -13.42 -1.98
C GLN A 159 -18.86 -12.22 -1.91
N ARG A 160 -17.55 -12.47 -1.88
CA ARG A 160 -16.54 -11.40 -1.89
C ARG A 160 -16.61 -10.57 -3.17
N GLU A 161 -16.86 -11.20 -4.31
CA GLU A 161 -17.04 -10.51 -5.60
C GLU A 161 -18.32 -9.67 -5.63
N ARG A 162 -19.44 -10.19 -5.10
CA ARG A 162 -20.68 -9.40 -4.94
C ARG A 162 -20.48 -8.19 -4.05
N ASP A 163 -19.82 -8.36 -2.90
CA ASP A 163 -19.53 -7.26 -1.98
C ASP A 163 -18.64 -6.20 -2.65
N ARG A 164 -17.66 -6.63 -3.45
CA ARG A 164 -16.80 -5.73 -4.21
C ARG A 164 -17.61 -4.93 -5.23
N ARG A 165 -18.44 -5.59 -6.03
CA ARG A 165 -19.31 -4.94 -7.03
C ARG A 165 -20.31 -3.99 -6.37
N ALA A 166 -20.85 -4.35 -5.21
CA ALA A 166 -21.77 -3.50 -4.45
C ALA A 166 -21.08 -2.21 -3.98
N ARG A 167 -19.88 -2.32 -3.39
CA ARG A 167 -19.07 -1.15 -2.97
C ARG A 167 -18.65 -0.26 -4.14
N GLU A 168 -18.32 -0.86 -5.28
CA GLU A 168 -17.99 -0.13 -6.50
C GLU A 168 -19.20 0.66 -7.03
N ARG A 169 -20.40 0.05 -7.05
CA ARG A 169 -21.66 0.72 -7.41
C ARG A 169 -22.00 1.86 -6.46
N GLU A 170 -21.90 1.64 -5.15
CA GLU A 170 -22.16 2.66 -4.14
C GLU A 170 -21.20 3.85 -4.30
N ARG A 171 -19.92 3.59 -4.52
CA ARG A 171 -18.91 4.63 -4.80
C ARG A 171 -19.23 5.38 -6.10
N GLN A 172 -19.69 4.69 -7.13
CA GLN A 172 -20.08 5.31 -8.39
C GLN A 172 -21.31 6.22 -8.22
N GLN A 173 -22.34 5.75 -7.50
CA GLN A 173 -23.53 6.54 -7.17
C GLN A 173 -23.19 7.77 -6.32
N LEU A 174 -22.28 7.63 -5.35
CA LEU A 174 -21.84 8.78 -4.55
C LEU A 174 -21.16 9.84 -5.42
N ARG A 175 -20.28 9.42 -6.33
CA ARG A 175 -19.61 10.34 -7.28
C ARG A 175 -20.59 10.99 -8.25
N GLU A 176 -21.58 10.26 -8.73
CA GLU A 176 -22.64 10.80 -9.58
C GLU A 176 -23.48 11.84 -8.81
N ARG A 177 -23.89 11.53 -7.57
CA ARG A 177 -24.60 12.49 -6.71
C ARG A 177 -23.77 13.73 -6.38
N GLU A 178 -22.47 13.57 -6.12
CA GLU A 178 -21.56 14.70 -5.90
C GLU A 178 -21.45 15.58 -7.16
N ARG A 179 -21.41 14.98 -8.36
CA ARG A 179 -21.42 15.70 -9.64
C ARG A 179 -22.74 16.42 -9.89
N GLU A 180 -23.87 15.75 -9.68
CA GLU A 180 -25.21 16.34 -9.81
C GLU A 180 -25.38 17.51 -8.82
N ARG A 181 -24.93 17.34 -7.57
CA ARG A 181 -24.95 18.40 -6.56
C ARG A 181 -24.06 19.58 -6.94
N ALA A 182 -22.89 19.33 -7.53
CA ALA A 182 -22.02 20.38 -8.05
C ALA A 182 -22.62 21.11 -9.27
N ALA A 183 -23.32 20.38 -10.15
CA ALA A 183 -24.01 20.97 -11.31
C ALA A 183 -25.19 21.85 -10.88
N LEU A 184 -26.03 21.39 -9.95
CA LEU A 184 -27.16 22.15 -9.41
C LEU A 184 -26.73 23.36 -8.57
N GLY A 185 -25.54 23.32 -7.97
CA GLY A 185 -24.94 24.46 -7.27
C GLY A 185 -24.42 25.57 -8.19
N SER A 186 -24.32 25.32 -9.49
CA SER A 186 -23.83 26.29 -10.49
C SER A 186 -24.95 27.08 -11.17
N GLU A 187 -26.23 26.70 -11.02
CA GLU A 187 -27.37 27.35 -11.68
C GLU A 187 -28.14 28.34 -10.78
N GLY A 188 -27.68 28.60 -9.55
CA GLY A 188 -28.34 29.48 -8.57
C GLY A 188 -27.77 30.90 -8.44
N GLY A 189 -26.96 31.37 -9.40
CA GLY A 189 -26.18 32.60 -9.27
C GLY A 189 -26.27 33.56 -10.45
N ASP A 190 -27.47 33.85 -10.96
CA ASP A 190 -27.66 35.03 -11.81
C ASP A 190 -29.05 35.64 -11.57
N GLY A 191 -29.07 36.75 -10.84
CA GLY A 191 -30.31 37.34 -10.32
C GLY A 191 -30.10 38.59 -9.48
N ALA A 192 -29.29 39.53 -9.96
CA ALA A 192 -29.25 40.89 -9.43
C ALA A 192 -29.40 41.89 -10.59
N LEU A 193 -30.64 42.05 -11.05
CA LEU A 193 -31.06 43.15 -11.91
C LEU A 193 -30.83 44.48 -11.17
N GLY A 194 -29.93 45.29 -11.70
CA GLY A 194 -29.72 46.67 -11.27
C GLY A 194 -30.88 47.58 -11.65
N ALA A 195 -31.29 48.44 -10.73
CA ALA A 195 -32.09 49.63 -11.00
C ALA A 195 -31.84 50.72 -9.93
N ALA A 196 -31.04 51.74 -10.34
CA ALA A 196 -31.10 53.20 -10.09
C ALA A 196 -31.17 53.77 -8.64
N PRO A 197 -30.95 55.10 -8.42
CA PRO A 197 -30.58 56.19 -9.34
C PRO A 197 -29.31 56.97 -8.92
N ARG A 198 -28.83 57.85 -9.82
CA ARG A 198 -27.89 58.94 -9.50
C ARG A 198 -28.62 60.26 -9.65
N ASP A 199 -28.75 60.99 -8.54
CA ASP A 199 -28.98 62.44 -8.49
C ASP A 199 -27.62 63.14 -8.36
N GLY A 200 -27.44 64.28 -9.05
CA GLY A 200 -26.33 65.22 -8.88
C GLY A 200 -25.49 65.45 -10.12
#